data_AF-A0A8J5NC14-F1
#
_entry.id   AF-A0A8J5NC14-F1
#
_cell.length_a   1.000
_cell.length_b   1.000
_cell.length_c   1.000
_cell.angle_alpha   90.00
_cell.angle_beta   90.00
_cell.angle_gamma   90.00
#
_symmetry.space_group_name_H-M   'P 1'
#
loop_
_entity.id
_entity.type
_entity.pdbx_description
1 polymer ?
#
loop_
_entity_poly.entity_id
_entity_poly.type
_entity_poly.pdbx_seq_one_letter_code
_entity_poly.pdbx_strand_id
1 'polypeptide(L)'
;MTTKHATSWVLSGAGRRMFRALAVAGAGGSFLVYYLPNTVFINKYKDVTRLYRNGLPIPVKKHVTSLIDEVMDDLGTSQLERNLISLYTAYGFDIFRAGSTKVSSGGILGIPVNFEYSTIDEFVHTGITVNNEPVPWSTPEGESLKQSLVLSKDAKKFAIAREITSLSTLEPFANGAFTAAIVGMVYMMSSGVNARFNFYAKPRSLRVMLYGLVSLFGYAFWSLGKDVSTVQYEASADRAAADVGEKYATGGLEYYEKVLQRNVALRSLMGTEGDKLYTAYGNDQVLIRTKHIPFSLRRAYLKTRVEEYRKSTEGTPSVIVESETESCSSDTRQEEEDCCCKKDTQTQDTQAQSCLPATEQVNA
;
A
#
# COMPACT_ATOMS: atom_id res chain seq x y z
N MET A 1 28.05 -46.83 7.85
CA MET A 1 28.39 -47.10 6.43
C MET A 1 27.40 -46.55 5.40
N THR A 2 26.25 -46.01 5.79
CA THR A 2 25.18 -45.52 4.88
C THR A 2 25.39 -44.13 4.27
N THR A 3 26.29 -43.30 4.82
CA THR A 3 26.48 -41.89 4.40
C THR A 3 27.29 -41.70 3.11
N LYS A 4 28.10 -42.69 2.70
CA LYS A 4 28.90 -42.62 1.46
C LYS A 4 28.05 -42.82 0.19
N HIS A 5 26.98 -43.60 0.27
CA HIS A 5 26.08 -43.85 -0.87
C HIS A 5 25.13 -42.69 -1.16
N ALA A 6 24.63 -42.01 -0.12
CA ALA A 6 23.75 -40.86 -0.30
C ALA A 6 24.47 -39.66 -0.95
N THR A 7 25.74 -39.45 -0.62
CA THR A 7 26.52 -38.31 -1.16
C THR A 7 26.95 -38.51 -2.61
N SER A 8 27.18 -39.75 -3.06
CA SER A 8 27.49 -40.05 -4.47
C SER A 8 26.27 -39.87 -5.38
N TRP A 9 25.08 -40.22 -4.90
CA TRP A 9 23.85 -40.03 -5.67
C TRP A 9 23.50 -38.55 -5.88
N VAL A 10 23.63 -37.71 -4.85
CA VAL A 10 23.41 -36.24 -4.94
C VAL A 10 24.29 -35.60 -6.02
N LEU A 11 25.52 -36.09 -6.18
CA LEU A 11 26.49 -35.60 -7.16
C LEU A 11 26.27 -36.16 -8.57
N SER A 12 25.46 -37.22 -8.72
CA SER A 12 25.14 -37.82 -10.00
C SER A 12 24.29 -36.89 -10.89
N GLY A 13 24.23 -37.18 -12.19
CA GLY A 13 23.36 -36.45 -13.12
C GLY A 13 21.86 -36.55 -12.76
N ALA A 14 21.43 -37.64 -12.10
CA ALA A 14 20.07 -37.79 -11.59
C ALA A 14 19.84 -36.88 -10.38
N GLY A 15 20.75 -36.88 -9.41
CA GLY A 15 20.71 -35.98 -8.25
C GLY A 15 20.63 -34.51 -8.66
N ARG A 16 21.47 -34.08 -9.61
CA ARG A 16 21.45 -32.70 -10.14
C ARG A 16 20.13 -32.33 -10.84
N ARG A 17 19.47 -33.27 -11.53
CA ARG A 17 18.13 -33.05 -12.10
C ARG A 17 17.09 -32.85 -11.00
N MET A 18 17.15 -33.66 -9.94
CA MET A 18 16.25 -33.47 -8.79
C MET A 18 16.47 -32.11 -8.11
N PHE A 19 17.72 -31.68 -7.86
CA PHE A 19 17.97 -30.37 -7.24
C PHE A 19 17.53 -29.20 -8.12
N ARG A 20 17.56 -29.32 -9.45
CA ARG A 20 16.92 -28.35 -10.35
C ARG A 20 15.42 -28.30 -10.12
N ALA A 21 14.76 -29.45 -10.11
CA ALA A 21 13.33 -29.53 -9.86
C ALA A 21 12.95 -28.94 -8.49
N LEU A 22 13.74 -29.23 -7.45
CA LEU A 22 13.56 -28.64 -6.11
C LEU A 22 13.77 -27.13 -6.09
N ALA A 23 14.73 -26.59 -6.84
CA ALA A 23 14.92 -25.15 -6.94
C ALA A 23 13.75 -24.45 -7.64
N VAL A 24 13.24 -25.04 -8.73
CA VAL A 24 12.04 -24.56 -9.42
C VAL A 24 10.82 -24.64 -8.51
N ALA A 25 10.62 -25.77 -7.82
CA ALA A 25 9.55 -25.93 -6.85
C ALA A 25 9.69 -24.96 -5.67
N GLY A 26 10.91 -24.67 -5.22
CA GLY A 26 11.19 -23.70 -4.16
C GLY A 26 10.89 -22.26 -4.59
N ALA A 27 11.23 -21.89 -5.83
CA ALA A 27 10.89 -20.59 -6.39
C ALA A 27 9.37 -20.44 -6.60
N GLY A 28 8.70 -21.48 -7.11
CA GLY A 28 7.24 -21.51 -7.21
C GLY A 28 6.58 -21.42 -5.82
N GLY A 29 7.08 -22.20 -4.87
CA GLY A 29 6.60 -22.20 -3.48
C GLY A 29 6.77 -20.84 -2.80
N SER A 30 7.91 -20.16 -3.02
CA SER A 30 8.13 -18.82 -2.44
C SER A 30 7.22 -17.76 -3.05
N PHE A 31 6.90 -17.84 -4.35
CA PHE A 31 5.87 -17.01 -4.95
C PHE A 31 4.49 -17.29 -4.32
N LEU A 32 4.13 -18.56 -4.17
CA LEU A 32 2.84 -18.98 -3.62
C LEU A 32 2.62 -18.50 -2.18
N VAL A 33 3.67 -18.38 -1.36
CA VAL A 33 3.58 -17.81 0.00
C VAL A 33 3.03 -16.38 -0.01
N TYR A 34 3.32 -15.58 -1.03
CA TYR A 34 2.78 -14.23 -1.17
C TYR A 34 1.45 -14.22 -1.94
N TYR A 35 1.36 -15.04 -2.98
CA TYR A 35 0.18 -15.08 -3.86
C TYR A 35 -1.06 -15.61 -3.12
N LEU A 36 -0.96 -16.75 -2.43
CA LEU A 36 -2.12 -17.46 -1.89
C LEU A 36 -2.88 -16.66 -0.81
N PRO A 37 -2.23 -16.03 0.21
CA PRO A 37 -2.95 -15.24 1.21
C PRO A 37 -3.65 -14.01 0.64
N ASN A 38 -3.12 -13.45 -0.46
CA ASN A 38 -3.64 -12.25 -1.10
C ASN A 38 -4.65 -12.53 -2.22
N THR A 39 -4.94 -13.81 -2.50
CA THR A 39 -5.87 -14.20 -3.58
C THR A 39 -6.83 -15.30 -3.10
N VAL A 40 -6.38 -16.56 -3.13
CA VAL A 40 -7.21 -17.75 -2.88
C VAL A 40 -7.69 -17.83 -1.43
N PHE A 41 -6.82 -17.47 -0.48
CA PHE A 41 -7.11 -17.55 0.96
C PHE A 41 -7.46 -16.21 1.60
N ILE A 42 -7.75 -15.18 0.78
CA ILE A 42 -8.05 -13.84 1.29
C ILE A 42 -9.24 -13.84 2.25
N ASN A 43 -10.27 -14.65 1.98
CA ASN A 43 -11.44 -14.79 2.86
C ASN A 43 -11.10 -15.46 4.20
N LYS A 44 -10.19 -16.44 4.21
CA LYS A 44 -9.71 -17.05 5.46
C LYS A 44 -8.88 -16.05 6.27
N TYR A 45 -8.08 -15.24 5.58
CA TYR A 45 -7.31 -14.19 6.22
C TYR A 45 -8.20 -13.08 6.80
N LYS A 46 -9.27 -12.73 6.07
CA LYS A 46 -10.35 -11.86 6.56
C LYS A 46 -11.00 -12.41 7.82
N ASP A 47 -11.33 -13.70 7.85
CA ASP A 47 -11.98 -14.31 9.03
C ASP A 47 -11.05 -14.35 10.25
N VAL A 48 -9.74 -14.57 10.07
CA VAL A 48 -8.77 -14.58 11.19
C VAL A 48 -8.57 -13.18 11.79
N THR A 49 -8.66 -12.13 10.97
CA THR A 49 -8.39 -10.74 11.37
C THR A 49 -9.64 -9.94 11.68
N ARG A 50 -10.82 -10.53 11.51
CA ARG A 50 -12.11 -9.88 11.80
C ARG A 50 -12.34 -9.80 13.30
N LEU A 51 -12.97 -8.72 13.74
CA LEU A 51 -13.44 -8.59 15.10
C LEU A 51 -14.75 -9.37 15.32
N TYR A 52 -14.74 -10.23 16.34
CA TYR A 52 -15.91 -10.98 16.79
C TYR A 52 -16.34 -10.52 18.17
N ARG A 53 -17.65 -10.41 18.38
CA ARG A 53 -18.27 -10.21 19.70
C ARG A 53 -19.31 -11.31 19.91
N ASN A 54 -19.15 -12.07 20.98
CA ASN A 54 -20.01 -13.23 21.29
C ASN A 54 -20.11 -14.25 20.13
N GLY A 55 -18.98 -14.50 19.45
CA GLY A 55 -18.91 -15.44 18.33
C GLY A 55 -19.47 -14.92 17.00
N LEU A 56 -20.02 -13.70 16.97
CA LEU A 56 -20.58 -13.09 15.76
C LEU A 56 -19.66 -11.99 15.20
N PRO A 57 -19.50 -11.91 13.87
CA PRO A 57 -18.73 -10.86 13.23
C PRO A 57 -19.43 -9.51 13.39
N ILE A 58 -18.68 -8.48 13.78
CA ILE A 58 -19.22 -7.13 13.86
C ILE A 58 -19.24 -6.51 12.46
N PRO A 59 -20.39 -6.05 11.95
CA PRO A 59 -20.44 -5.34 10.66
C PRO A 59 -19.88 -3.92 10.79
N VAL A 60 -19.38 -3.38 9.69
CA VAL A 60 -18.94 -1.97 9.62
C VAL A 60 -20.16 -1.07 9.74
N LYS A 61 -20.12 -0.07 10.64
CA LYS A 61 -21.20 0.90 10.80
C LYS A 61 -21.35 1.78 9.55
N LYS A 62 -22.59 2.15 9.22
CA LYS A 62 -22.94 2.93 8.01
C LYS A 62 -22.17 4.24 7.87
N HIS A 63 -21.90 4.96 8.97
CA HIS A 63 -21.18 6.23 8.90
C HIS A 63 -19.70 6.02 8.49
N VAL A 64 -19.08 4.90 8.90
CA VAL A 64 -17.71 4.55 8.48
C VAL A 64 -17.70 4.15 7.00
N THR A 65 -18.70 3.38 6.55
CA THR A 65 -18.87 3.05 5.12
C THR A 65 -19.03 4.32 4.28
N SER A 66 -19.88 5.26 4.70
CA SER A 66 -20.06 6.54 4.01
C SER A 66 -18.77 7.37 3.97
N LEU A 67 -17.95 7.32 5.03
CA LEU A 67 -16.65 7.98 5.03
C LEU A 67 -15.68 7.35 4.03
N ILE A 68 -15.70 6.03 3.90
CA ILE A 68 -14.89 5.30 2.92
C ILE A 68 -15.34 5.63 1.50
N ASP A 69 -16.64 5.69 1.26
CA ASP A 69 -17.20 6.07 -0.05
C ASP A 69 -16.77 7.51 -0.42
N GLU A 70 -16.84 8.45 0.54
CA GLU A 70 -16.34 9.82 0.39
C GLU A 70 -14.84 9.84 0.04
N VAL A 71 -14.03 9.00 0.68
CA VAL A 71 -12.58 8.90 0.37
C VAL A 71 -12.34 8.28 -1.00
N MET A 72 -13.12 7.26 -1.39
CA MET A 72 -13.02 6.67 -2.72
C MET A 72 -13.40 7.68 -3.81
N ASP A 73 -14.37 8.56 -3.55
CA ASP A 73 -14.75 9.69 -4.40
C ASP A 73 -13.61 10.71 -4.51
N ASP A 74 -13.06 11.14 -3.37
CA ASP A 74 -11.94 12.08 -3.31
C ASP A 74 -10.69 11.56 -4.05
N LEU A 75 -10.44 10.24 -4.01
CA LEU A 75 -9.35 9.58 -4.75
C LEU A 75 -9.64 9.35 -6.25
N GLY A 76 -10.87 9.57 -6.71
CA GLY A 76 -11.29 9.24 -8.07
C GLY A 76 -11.28 7.74 -8.37
N THR A 77 -11.53 6.90 -7.36
CA THR A 77 -11.50 5.44 -7.50
C THR A 77 -12.61 4.95 -8.41
N SER A 78 -12.26 4.14 -9.42
CA SER A 78 -13.22 3.63 -10.41
C SER A 78 -14.25 2.67 -9.79
N GLN A 79 -15.48 2.63 -10.33
CA GLN A 79 -16.53 1.75 -9.79
C GLN A 79 -16.13 0.26 -9.78
N LEU A 80 -15.32 -0.17 -10.74
CA LEU A 80 -14.79 -1.53 -10.79
C LEU A 80 -13.88 -1.82 -9.60
N GLU A 81 -12.97 -0.90 -9.27
CA GLU A 81 -12.09 -1.05 -8.10
C GLU A 81 -12.86 -1.04 -6.79
N ARG A 82 -13.91 -0.20 -6.68
CA ARG A 82 -14.78 -0.18 -5.49
C ARG A 82 -15.45 -1.51 -5.24
N ASN A 83 -15.98 -2.14 -6.29
CA ASN A 83 -16.65 -3.43 -6.20
C ASN A 83 -15.69 -4.58 -5.82
N LEU A 84 -14.38 -4.40 -6.06
CA LEU A 84 -13.34 -5.36 -5.69
C LEU A 84 -12.84 -5.20 -4.25
N ILE A 85 -13.22 -4.13 -3.54
CA ILE A 85 -12.83 -3.90 -2.15
C ILE A 85 -13.91 -4.43 -1.20
N SER A 86 -13.57 -5.45 -0.41
CA SER A 86 -14.44 -5.99 0.63
C SER A 86 -14.11 -5.38 2.00
N LEU A 87 -15.06 -4.64 2.56
CA LEU A 87 -14.95 -4.03 3.88
C LEU A 87 -15.30 -5.02 5.02
N TYR A 88 -14.65 -4.86 6.18
CA TYR A 88 -15.01 -5.52 7.44
C TYR A 88 -14.43 -4.79 8.65
N THR A 89 -14.89 -5.13 9.85
CA THR A 89 -14.33 -4.60 11.09
C THR A 89 -13.13 -5.45 11.52
N ALA A 90 -11.94 -4.86 11.56
CA ALA A 90 -10.70 -5.54 11.94
C ALA A 90 -10.49 -5.57 13.47
N TYR A 91 -9.81 -6.61 13.94
CA TYR A 91 -9.26 -6.66 15.29
C TYR A 91 -7.95 -5.87 15.36
N GLY A 92 -7.81 -5.02 16.38
CA GLY A 92 -6.64 -4.16 16.60
C GLY A 92 -6.96 -2.66 16.48
N PHE A 93 -5.91 -1.84 16.44
CA PHE A 93 -6.01 -0.37 16.38
C PHE A 93 -5.66 0.22 15.00
N ASP A 94 -5.06 -0.59 14.13
CA ASP A 94 -4.60 -0.19 12.81
C ASP A 94 -5.52 -0.73 11.72
N ILE A 95 -5.62 0.00 10.61
CA ILE A 95 -6.31 -0.48 9.42
C ILE A 95 -5.53 -1.67 8.88
N PHE A 96 -6.26 -2.74 8.59
CA PHE A 96 -5.72 -3.92 7.97
C PHE A 96 -6.01 -3.92 6.48
N ARG A 97 -5.02 -4.29 5.67
CA ARG A 97 -5.20 -4.52 4.24
C ARG A 97 -4.59 -5.85 3.80
N ALA A 98 -5.22 -6.50 2.83
CA ALA A 98 -4.64 -7.61 2.08
C ALA A 98 -5.26 -7.70 0.68
N GLY A 99 -4.56 -8.32 -0.26
CA GLY A 99 -5.00 -8.41 -1.65
C GLY A 99 -4.66 -7.18 -2.49
N SER A 100 -5.32 -7.06 -3.64
CA SER A 100 -5.11 -5.96 -4.58
C SER A 100 -6.33 -5.80 -5.49
N THR A 101 -6.71 -4.56 -5.80
CA THR A 101 -7.78 -4.27 -6.77
C THR A 101 -7.34 -4.46 -8.22
N LYS A 102 -6.05 -4.69 -8.47
CA LYS A 102 -5.51 -4.96 -9.82
C LYS A 102 -5.65 -6.43 -10.25
N VAL A 103 -6.19 -7.28 -9.38
CA VAL A 103 -6.47 -8.70 -9.67
C VAL A 103 -7.94 -9.01 -9.38
N SER A 104 -8.49 -10.03 -10.03
CA SER A 104 -9.89 -10.41 -9.92
C SER A 104 -10.30 -10.90 -8.53
N SER A 105 -9.35 -11.34 -7.69
CA SER A 105 -9.64 -11.69 -6.30
C SER A 105 -9.97 -10.48 -5.42
N GLY A 106 -9.65 -9.28 -5.90
CA GLY A 106 -9.87 -8.03 -5.19
C GLY A 106 -8.99 -7.86 -3.94
N GLY A 107 -9.40 -6.92 -3.10
CA GLY A 107 -8.74 -6.55 -1.86
C GLY A 107 -9.71 -6.56 -0.68
N ILE A 108 -9.19 -6.76 0.52
CA ILE A 108 -9.93 -6.60 1.76
C ILE A 108 -9.39 -5.41 2.53
N LEU A 109 -10.30 -4.63 3.10
CA LEU A 109 -9.99 -3.48 3.94
C LEU A 109 -10.69 -3.66 5.29
N GLY A 110 -9.88 -3.90 6.32
CA GLY A 110 -10.30 -4.12 7.68
C GLY A 110 -10.19 -2.83 8.48
N ILE A 111 -11.31 -2.28 8.92
CA ILE A 111 -11.36 -1.01 9.64
C ILE A 111 -11.50 -1.29 11.14
N PRO A 112 -10.61 -0.76 12.00
CA PRO A 112 -10.69 -0.99 13.42
C PRO A 112 -11.81 -0.14 14.06
N VAL A 113 -12.34 -0.62 15.18
CA VAL A 113 -13.51 -0.02 15.86
C VAL A 113 -13.26 1.42 16.30
N ASN A 114 -12.01 1.83 16.52
CA ASN A 114 -11.67 3.20 16.88
C ASN A 114 -12.05 4.24 15.82
N PHE A 115 -12.27 3.82 14.56
CA PHE A 115 -12.77 4.72 13.51
C PHE A 115 -14.24 5.09 13.72
N GLU A 116 -14.96 4.39 14.59
CA GLU A 116 -16.34 4.70 14.94
C GLU A 116 -16.47 5.85 15.94
N TYR A 117 -15.41 6.19 16.69
CA TYR A 117 -15.46 7.22 17.73
C TYR A 117 -15.13 8.59 17.16
N SER A 118 -15.98 9.59 17.39
CA SER A 118 -15.70 10.98 17.01
C SER A 118 -15.23 11.83 18.19
N THR A 119 -15.66 11.46 19.40
CA THR A 119 -15.31 12.15 20.64
C THR A 119 -14.79 11.16 21.69
N ILE A 120 -14.15 11.70 22.72
CA ILE A 120 -13.63 10.92 23.85
C ILE A 120 -14.77 10.29 24.68
N ASP A 121 -15.97 10.87 24.65
CA ASP A 121 -17.13 10.39 25.41
C ASP A 121 -17.79 9.16 24.77
N GLU A 122 -17.69 9.03 23.45
CA GLU A 122 -18.16 7.85 22.69
C GLU A 122 -17.24 6.64 22.85
N PHE A 123 -16.06 6.82 23.48
CA PHE A 123 -15.06 5.78 23.62
C PHE A 123 -15.57 4.64 24.51
N VAL A 124 -15.76 3.47 23.89
CA VAL A 124 -16.14 2.25 24.61
C VAL A 124 -14.88 1.50 25.04
N HIS A 125 -14.59 1.51 26.33
CA HIS A 125 -13.42 0.88 26.93
C HIS A 125 -13.55 -0.65 27.11
N THR A 126 -14.70 -1.25 26.81
CA THR A 126 -14.97 -2.66 27.09
C THR A 126 -14.26 -3.59 26.10
N GLY A 127 -13.48 -4.53 26.62
CA GLY A 127 -12.81 -5.58 25.84
C GLY A 127 -11.48 -5.17 25.19
N ILE A 128 -10.99 -3.95 25.43
CA ILE A 128 -9.63 -3.57 25.04
C ILE A 128 -8.67 -4.10 26.11
N THR A 129 -7.77 -4.98 25.69
CA THR A 129 -6.71 -5.54 26.53
C THR A 129 -5.34 -5.21 25.94
N VAL A 130 -4.38 -4.98 26.83
CA VAL A 130 -2.96 -4.84 26.49
C VAL A 130 -2.24 -5.95 27.22
N ASN A 131 -1.49 -6.78 26.50
CA ASN A 131 -0.84 -7.99 27.06
C ASN A 131 -1.82 -8.95 27.77
N ASN A 132 -3.03 -9.13 27.22
CA ASN A 132 -4.14 -9.90 27.82
C ASN A 132 -4.68 -9.34 29.15
N GLU A 133 -4.25 -8.17 29.58
CA GLU A 133 -4.73 -7.50 30.78
C GLU A 133 -5.62 -6.30 30.42
N PRO A 134 -6.68 -6.02 31.20
CA PRO A 134 -7.48 -4.81 31.01
C PRO A 134 -6.64 -3.56 31.21
N VAL A 135 -6.81 -2.57 30.33
CA VAL A 135 -6.07 -1.30 30.44
C VAL A 135 -6.54 -0.52 31.66
N PRO A 136 -5.63 -0.02 32.53
CA PRO A 136 -5.98 0.85 33.64
C PRO A 136 -6.25 2.29 33.16
N TRP A 137 -7.49 2.56 32.72
CA TRP A 137 -7.88 3.84 32.11
C TRP A 137 -7.72 5.08 32.98
N SER A 138 -7.65 4.92 34.31
CA SER A 138 -7.44 6.03 35.25
C SER A 138 -5.99 6.50 35.36
N THR A 139 -5.05 5.76 34.76
CA THR A 139 -3.63 6.12 34.76
C THR A 139 -3.32 7.14 33.67
N PRO A 140 -2.27 7.98 33.82
CA PRO A 140 -1.83 8.89 32.77
C PRO A 140 -1.58 8.19 31.43
N GLU A 141 -1.04 6.97 31.46
CA GLU A 141 -0.77 6.15 30.29
C GLU A 141 -2.06 5.66 29.63
N GLY A 142 -3.04 5.22 30.44
CA GLY A 142 -4.36 4.80 29.96
C GLY A 142 -5.13 5.95 29.32
N GLU A 143 -5.07 7.15 29.91
CA GLU A 143 -5.69 8.36 29.35
C GLU A 143 -4.99 8.81 28.06
N SER A 144 -3.64 8.75 28.02
CA SER A 144 -2.88 9.02 26.79
C SER A 144 -3.24 8.03 25.67
N LEU A 145 -3.39 6.74 26.00
CA LEU A 145 -3.87 5.74 25.05
C LEU A 145 -5.27 6.07 24.56
N LYS A 146 -6.22 6.39 25.45
CA LYS A 146 -7.59 6.78 25.09
C LYS A 146 -7.61 7.95 24.10
N GLN A 147 -6.85 9.01 24.39
CA GLN A 147 -6.74 10.19 23.54
C GLN A 147 -6.11 9.88 22.17
N SER A 148 -5.19 8.92 22.11
CA SER A 148 -4.55 8.51 20.86
C SER A 148 -5.47 7.72 19.92
N LEU A 149 -6.51 7.06 20.46
CA LEU A 149 -7.41 6.24 19.67
C LEU A 149 -8.54 7.03 19.00
N VAL A 150 -8.87 8.22 19.51
CA VAL A 150 -9.85 9.12 18.90
C VAL A 150 -9.17 9.97 17.84
N LEU A 151 -9.64 9.82 16.60
CA LEU A 151 -9.11 10.50 15.41
C LEU A 151 -10.14 11.49 14.87
N SER A 152 -9.68 12.64 14.36
CA SER A 152 -10.54 13.55 13.61
C SER A 152 -11.06 12.92 12.31
N LYS A 153 -12.07 13.54 11.69
CA LYS A 153 -12.59 13.11 10.39
C LYS A 153 -11.49 13.11 9.33
N ASP A 154 -10.66 14.15 9.30
CA ASP A 154 -9.59 14.30 8.31
C ASP A 154 -8.48 13.27 8.51
N ALA A 155 -8.13 12.95 9.77
CA ALA A 155 -7.18 11.89 10.09
C ALA A 155 -7.67 10.50 9.66
N LYS A 156 -8.96 10.21 9.88
CA LYS A 156 -9.58 8.97 9.39
C LYS A 156 -9.57 8.91 7.86
N LYS A 157 -9.90 10.00 7.18
CA LYS A 157 -9.86 10.09 5.72
C LYS A 157 -8.47 9.78 5.17
N PHE A 158 -7.43 10.41 5.72
CA PHE A 158 -6.04 10.13 5.34
C PHE A 158 -5.67 8.67 5.54
N ALA A 159 -5.98 8.11 6.70
CA ALA A 159 -5.67 6.72 7.02
C ALA A 159 -6.38 5.74 6.08
N ILE A 160 -7.62 6.01 5.69
CA ILE A 160 -8.35 5.20 4.70
C ILE A 160 -7.73 5.38 3.31
N ALA A 161 -7.42 6.61 2.89
CA ALA A 161 -6.90 6.91 1.57
C ALA A 161 -5.55 6.24 1.28
N ARG A 162 -4.64 6.23 2.25
CA ARG A 162 -3.33 5.55 2.08
C ARG A 162 -3.50 4.04 1.89
N GLU A 163 -4.44 3.41 2.59
CA GLU A 163 -4.66 1.97 2.47
C GLU A 163 -5.40 1.60 1.19
N ILE A 164 -6.36 2.41 0.73
CA ILE A 164 -7.02 2.24 -0.59
C ILE A 164 -6.01 2.41 -1.73
N THR A 165 -5.15 3.42 -1.65
CA THR A 165 -4.08 3.61 -2.63
C THR A 165 -3.14 2.40 -2.64
N SER A 166 -2.79 1.89 -1.45
CA SER A 166 -1.93 0.71 -1.33
C SER A 166 -2.57 -0.56 -1.91
N LEU A 167 -3.89 -0.74 -1.74
CA LEU A 167 -4.66 -1.83 -2.36
C LEU A 167 -4.70 -1.72 -3.89
N SER A 168 -4.53 -0.52 -4.43
CA SER A 168 -4.48 -0.26 -5.87
C SER A 168 -3.12 -0.57 -6.52
N THR A 169 -2.23 -1.27 -5.80
CA THR A 169 -0.92 -1.69 -6.29
C THR A 169 -0.83 -3.21 -6.46
N LEU A 170 0.14 -3.66 -7.25
CA LEU A 170 0.50 -5.09 -7.36
C LEU A 170 1.60 -5.50 -6.35
N GLU A 171 1.77 -4.75 -5.26
CA GLU A 171 2.85 -4.93 -4.28
C GLU A 171 3.03 -6.40 -3.82
N PRO A 172 1.97 -7.11 -3.37
CA PRO A 172 2.14 -8.48 -2.88
C PRO A 172 2.68 -9.43 -3.96
N PHE A 173 2.25 -9.25 -5.20
CA PHE A 173 2.66 -10.06 -6.34
C PHE A 173 4.07 -9.74 -6.81
N ALA A 174 4.41 -8.45 -6.86
CA ALA A 174 5.77 -8.00 -7.16
C ALA A 174 6.77 -8.54 -6.12
N ASN A 175 6.42 -8.49 -4.84
CA ASN A 175 7.23 -9.06 -3.75
C ASN A 175 7.38 -10.59 -3.86
N GLY A 176 6.29 -11.29 -4.22
CA GLY A 176 6.33 -12.72 -4.49
C GLY A 176 7.24 -13.07 -5.68
N ALA A 177 7.09 -12.36 -6.80
CA ALA A 177 7.88 -12.57 -8.01
C ALA A 177 9.36 -12.27 -7.76
N PHE A 178 9.67 -11.19 -7.05
CA PHE A 178 11.02 -10.86 -6.64
C PHE A 178 11.64 -11.96 -5.77
N THR A 179 10.90 -12.46 -4.77
CA THR A 179 11.38 -13.55 -3.90
C THR A 179 11.65 -14.83 -4.69
N ALA A 180 10.77 -15.19 -5.64
CA ALA A 180 10.99 -16.34 -6.53
C ALA A 180 12.21 -16.16 -7.43
N ALA A 181 12.41 -14.95 -7.97
CA ALA A 181 13.58 -14.61 -8.77
C ALA A 181 14.88 -14.74 -7.96
N ILE A 182 14.91 -14.33 -6.68
CA ILE A 182 16.09 -14.51 -5.82
C ILE A 182 16.42 -15.98 -5.61
N VAL A 183 15.41 -16.83 -5.34
CA VAL A 183 15.63 -18.28 -5.20
C VAL A 183 16.22 -18.88 -6.48
N GLY A 184 15.69 -18.49 -7.65
CA GLY A 184 16.23 -18.88 -8.94
C GLY A 184 17.67 -18.41 -9.16
N MET A 185 17.96 -17.14 -8.83
CA MET A 185 19.29 -16.54 -8.94
C MET A 185 20.32 -17.28 -8.06
N VAL A 186 20.00 -17.55 -6.80
CA VAL A 186 20.86 -18.29 -5.86
C VAL A 186 21.21 -19.67 -6.41
N TYR A 187 20.22 -20.36 -6.98
CA TYR A 187 20.44 -21.65 -7.62
C TYR A 187 21.35 -21.53 -8.86
N MET A 188 21.05 -20.58 -9.76
CA MET A 188 21.82 -20.36 -10.99
C MET A 188 23.26 -19.99 -10.70
N MET A 189 23.52 -19.10 -9.74
CA MET A 189 24.87 -18.73 -9.30
C MET A 189 25.61 -19.94 -8.74
N SER A 190 24.97 -20.69 -7.83
CA SER A 190 25.58 -21.89 -7.23
C SER A 190 25.91 -22.95 -8.30
N SER A 191 25.01 -23.20 -9.24
CA SER A 191 25.22 -24.15 -10.34
C SER A 191 26.29 -23.67 -11.32
N GLY A 192 26.31 -22.38 -11.65
CA GLY A 192 27.28 -21.77 -12.56
C GLY A 192 28.70 -21.84 -12.01
N VAL A 193 28.90 -21.45 -10.75
CA VAL A 193 30.20 -21.55 -10.07
C VAL A 193 30.64 -23.01 -9.99
N ASN A 194 29.72 -23.91 -9.65
CA ASN A 194 30.02 -25.35 -9.61
C ASN A 194 30.51 -25.90 -10.95
N ALA A 195 29.87 -25.51 -12.05
CA ALA A 195 30.25 -25.94 -13.40
C ALA A 195 31.58 -25.33 -13.85
N ARG A 196 31.78 -24.02 -13.63
CA ARG A 196 32.95 -23.27 -14.13
C ARG A 196 34.25 -23.65 -13.44
N PHE A 197 34.19 -23.96 -12.14
CA PHE A 197 35.36 -24.26 -11.30
C PHE A 197 35.43 -25.71 -10.85
N ASN A 198 34.53 -26.56 -11.36
CA ASN A 198 34.44 -27.97 -11.02
C ASN A 198 34.40 -28.25 -9.50
N PHE A 199 33.61 -27.47 -8.75
CA PHE A 199 33.49 -27.63 -7.29
C PHE A 199 32.88 -28.98 -6.89
N TYR A 200 32.23 -29.69 -7.82
CA TYR A 200 31.71 -31.04 -7.57
C TYR A 200 32.83 -32.04 -7.22
N ALA A 201 34.04 -31.86 -7.75
CA ALA A 201 35.21 -32.68 -7.43
C ALA A 201 35.95 -32.22 -6.17
N LYS A 202 35.58 -31.05 -5.60
CA LYS A 202 36.25 -30.45 -4.44
C LYS A 202 35.70 -31.01 -3.10
N PRO A 203 36.49 -30.92 -2.01
CA PRO A 203 36.07 -31.38 -0.69
C PRO A 203 34.76 -30.73 -0.24
N ARG A 204 34.00 -31.44 0.59
CA ARG A 204 32.66 -31.03 1.04
C ARG A 204 32.69 -29.68 1.77
N SER A 205 33.71 -29.40 2.57
CA SER A 205 33.85 -28.14 3.32
C SER A 205 33.82 -26.93 2.40
N LEU A 206 34.57 -26.97 1.30
CA LEU A 206 34.64 -25.88 0.32
C LEU A 206 33.29 -25.65 -0.38
N ARG A 207 32.54 -26.72 -0.65
CA ARG A 207 31.17 -26.63 -1.21
C ARG A 207 30.17 -26.02 -0.21
N VAL A 208 30.23 -26.44 1.05
CA VAL A 208 29.39 -25.87 2.11
C VAL A 208 29.68 -24.37 2.27
N MET A 209 30.96 -24.00 2.25
CA MET A 209 31.37 -22.59 2.28
C MET A 209 30.81 -21.80 1.09
N LEU A 210 30.95 -22.33 -0.14
CA LEU A 210 30.39 -21.70 -1.34
C LEU A 210 28.88 -21.49 -1.22
N TYR A 211 28.12 -22.53 -0.87
CA TYR A 211 26.67 -22.42 -0.75
C TYR A 211 26.26 -21.48 0.38
N GLY A 212 27.01 -21.46 1.48
CA GLY A 212 26.82 -20.49 2.56
C GLY A 212 26.98 -19.05 2.06
N LEU A 213 28.06 -18.77 1.32
CA LEU A 213 28.32 -17.44 0.76
C LEU A 213 27.25 -17.00 -0.26
N VAL A 214 26.88 -17.88 -1.20
CA VAL A 214 25.84 -17.56 -2.19
C VAL A 214 24.48 -17.37 -1.52
N SER A 215 24.15 -18.18 -0.50
CA SER A 215 22.89 -18.04 0.25
C SER A 215 22.87 -16.74 1.07
N LEU A 216 23.98 -16.37 1.71
CA LEU A 216 24.10 -15.12 2.45
C LEU A 216 23.95 -13.91 1.51
N PHE A 217 24.57 -13.97 0.33
CA PHE A 217 24.42 -12.94 -0.70
C PHE A 217 22.98 -12.84 -1.20
N GLY A 218 22.34 -13.98 -1.48
CA GLY A 218 20.94 -14.03 -1.88
C GLY A 218 20.01 -13.46 -0.82
N TYR A 219 20.23 -13.79 0.46
CA TYR A 219 19.47 -13.26 1.58
C TYR A 219 19.65 -11.74 1.72
N ALA A 220 20.90 -11.23 1.64
CA ALA A 220 21.17 -9.80 1.72
C ALA A 220 20.50 -9.03 0.57
N PHE A 221 20.54 -9.57 -0.65
CA PHE A 221 19.90 -8.96 -1.80
C PHE A 221 18.37 -8.98 -1.69
N TRP A 222 17.80 -10.08 -1.20
CA TRP A 222 16.37 -10.17 -0.91
C TRP A 222 15.94 -9.18 0.19
N SER A 223 16.69 -9.08 1.29
CA SER A 223 16.33 -8.19 2.40
C SER A 223 16.37 -6.73 1.96
N LEU A 224 17.44 -6.31 1.28
CA LEU A 224 17.56 -4.94 0.76
C LEU A 224 16.49 -4.62 -0.27
N GLY A 225 16.25 -5.52 -1.23
CA GLY A 225 15.21 -5.30 -2.24
C GLY A 225 13.81 -5.21 -1.62
N LYS A 226 13.52 -6.05 -0.61
CA LYS A 226 12.25 -5.97 0.11
C LYS A 226 12.11 -4.69 0.92
N ASP A 227 13.18 -4.18 1.54
CA ASP A 227 13.15 -2.94 2.32
C ASP A 227 12.94 -1.72 1.45
N VAL A 228 13.69 -1.62 0.34
CA VAL A 228 13.52 -0.57 -0.66
C VAL A 228 12.10 -0.60 -1.23
N SER A 229 11.60 -1.78 -1.59
CA SER A 229 10.25 -1.93 -2.11
C SER A 229 9.18 -1.48 -1.10
N THR A 230 9.29 -1.89 0.17
CA THR A 230 8.34 -1.46 1.20
C THR A 230 8.36 0.05 1.39
N VAL A 231 9.55 0.65 1.51
CA VAL A 231 9.68 2.12 1.65
C VAL A 231 9.07 2.85 0.45
N GLN A 232 9.28 2.35 -0.76
CA GLN A 232 8.70 2.95 -1.96
C GLN A 232 7.17 2.91 -1.96
N TYR A 233 6.57 1.74 -1.68
CA TYR A 233 5.10 1.61 -1.68
C TYR A 233 4.46 2.41 -0.55
N GLU A 234 5.04 2.40 0.65
CA GLU A 234 4.52 3.16 1.79
C GLU A 234 4.63 4.68 1.56
N ALA A 235 5.79 5.16 1.10
CA ALA A 235 5.97 6.58 0.80
C ALA A 235 5.05 7.04 -0.33
N SER A 236 4.85 6.20 -1.35
CA SER A 236 3.92 6.48 -2.45
C SER A 236 2.48 6.57 -1.97
N ALA A 237 2.06 5.69 -1.06
CA ALA A 237 0.71 5.69 -0.51
C ALA A 237 0.46 6.91 0.39
N ASP A 238 1.42 7.24 1.27
CA ASP A 238 1.32 8.43 2.12
C ASP A 238 1.31 9.72 1.28
N ARG A 239 2.14 9.79 0.23
CA ARG A 239 2.15 10.92 -0.72
C ARG A 239 0.82 11.05 -1.44
N ALA A 240 0.33 9.99 -2.05
CA ALA A 240 -0.93 10.00 -2.79
C ALA A 240 -2.10 10.43 -1.90
N ALA A 241 -2.15 9.95 -0.65
CA ALA A 241 -3.17 10.35 0.30
C ALA A 241 -3.04 11.84 0.68
N ALA A 242 -1.84 12.34 0.93
CA ALA A 242 -1.60 13.75 1.27
C ALA A 242 -1.84 14.72 0.09
N ASP A 243 -1.65 14.24 -1.14
CA ASP A 243 -1.82 15.02 -2.36
C ASP A 243 -3.29 15.19 -2.77
N VAL A 244 -4.23 14.49 -2.13
CA VAL A 244 -5.68 14.71 -2.32
C VAL A 244 -6.08 16.14 -1.91
N GLY A 245 -5.43 16.71 -0.87
CA GLY A 245 -5.62 18.11 -0.48
C GLY A 245 -5.12 18.43 0.92
N GLU A 246 -5.17 19.72 1.28
CA GLU A 246 -4.66 20.23 2.57
C GLU A 246 -5.28 19.52 3.79
N LYS A 247 -6.58 19.21 3.74
CA LYS A 247 -7.28 18.48 4.80
C LYS A 247 -6.71 17.08 5.00
N TYR A 248 -6.39 16.38 3.92
CA TYR A 248 -5.77 15.05 4.00
C TYR A 248 -4.35 15.12 4.55
N ALA A 249 -3.54 16.10 4.13
CA ALA A 249 -2.20 16.29 4.67
C ALA A 249 -2.22 16.62 6.17
N THR A 250 -3.14 17.50 6.60
CA THR A 250 -3.33 17.88 8.00
C THR A 250 -3.84 16.69 8.83
N GLY A 251 -4.82 15.95 8.30
CA GLY A 251 -5.29 14.71 8.90
C GLY A 251 -4.20 13.65 9.02
N GLY A 252 -3.32 13.54 8.02
CA GLY A 252 -2.19 12.62 8.08
C GLY A 252 -1.17 12.99 9.17
N LEU A 253 -0.90 14.30 9.34
CA LEU A 253 -0.05 14.78 10.42
C LEU A 253 -0.63 14.36 11.80
N GLU A 254 -1.91 14.63 12.03
CA GLU A 254 -2.60 14.21 13.25
C GLU A 254 -2.57 12.68 13.40
N TYR A 255 -2.86 11.93 12.35
CA TYR A 255 -2.88 10.47 12.37
C TYR A 255 -1.55 9.89 12.88
N TYR A 256 -0.40 10.35 12.35
CA TYR A 256 0.89 9.84 12.81
C TYR A 256 1.30 10.38 14.19
N GLU A 257 0.88 11.58 14.58
CA GLU A 257 1.03 12.04 15.97
C GLU A 257 0.28 11.14 16.95
N LYS A 258 -0.94 10.75 16.60
CA LYS A 258 -1.78 9.82 17.37
C LYS A 258 -1.19 8.42 17.40
N VAL A 259 -0.65 7.91 16.29
CA VAL A 259 0.08 6.62 16.26
C VAL A 259 1.31 6.64 17.17
N LEU A 260 2.11 7.70 17.13
CA LEU A 260 3.28 7.85 18.00
C LEU A 260 2.86 7.93 19.48
N GLN A 261 1.83 8.73 19.80
CA GLN A 261 1.27 8.84 21.15
C GLN A 261 0.78 7.48 21.67
N ARG A 262 0.04 6.75 20.83
CA ARG A 262 -0.45 5.40 21.13
C ARG A 262 0.71 4.46 21.46
N ASN A 263 1.74 4.45 20.63
CA ASN A 263 2.89 3.56 20.80
C ASN A 263 3.69 3.88 22.07
N VAL A 264 3.82 5.17 22.43
CA VAL A 264 4.41 5.58 23.73
C VAL A 264 3.56 5.09 24.89
N ALA A 265 2.24 5.24 24.83
CA ALA A 265 1.34 4.75 25.88
C ALA A 265 1.40 3.22 26.01
N LEU A 266 1.37 2.49 24.89
CA LEU A 266 1.51 1.02 24.87
C LEU A 266 2.87 0.58 25.42
N ARG A 267 3.94 1.30 25.11
CA ARG A 267 5.28 1.03 25.66
C ARG A 267 5.25 1.02 27.19
N SER A 268 4.66 2.05 27.78
CA SER A 268 4.57 2.17 29.24
C SER A 268 3.62 1.13 29.85
N LEU A 269 2.45 0.90 29.23
CA LEU A 269 1.46 -0.06 29.72
C LEU A 269 1.95 -1.51 29.66
N MET A 270 2.81 -1.86 28.70
CA MET A 270 3.36 -3.22 28.55
C MET A 270 4.66 -3.46 29.34
N GLY A 271 5.22 -2.41 29.98
CA GLY A 271 6.48 -2.50 30.72
C GLY A 271 7.64 -3.03 29.86
N THR A 272 8.31 -4.08 30.33
CA THR A 272 9.52 -4.63 29.67
C THR A 272 9.26 -5.22 28.28
N GLU A 273 8.05 -5.71 28.00
CA GLU A 273 7.68 -6.14 26.65
C GLU A 273 7.44 -4.94 25.73
N GLY A 274 6.89 -3.85 26.27
CA GLY A 274 6.75 -2.58 25.56
C GLY A 274 8.09 -1.99 25.14
N ASP A 275 9.09 -2.04 26.02
CA ASP A 275 10.45 -1.55 25.76
C ASP A 275 11.13 -2.24 24.57
N LYS A 276 10.77 -3.51 24.31
CA LYS A 276 11.28 -4.30 23.18
C LYS A 276 10.56 -3.98 21.87
N LEU A 277 9.33 -3.48 21.94
CA LEU A 277 8.49 -3.20 20.78
C LEU A 277 8.60 -1.74 20.33
N TYR A 278 8.68 -0.81 21.28
CA TYR A 278 8.61 0.62 21.01
C TYR A 278 9.76 1.41 21.65
N THR A 279 10.24 2.40 20.90
CA THR A 279 11.18 3.43 21.35
C THR A 279 10.49 4.41 22.29
N ALA A 280 11.25 5.14 23.10
CA ALA A 280 10.71 6.20 23.97
C ALA A 280 9.94 7.30 23.21
N TYR A 281 10.14 7.40 21.89
CA TYR A 281 9.46 8.36 21.02
C TYR A 281 8.28 7.76 20.22
N GLY A 282 7.96 6.48 20.43
CA GLY A 282 6.80 5.82 19.78
C GLY A 282 7.07 5.17 18.41
N ASN A 283 8.31 5.18 17.92
CA ASN A 283 8.69 4.35 16.77
C ASN A 283 8.90 2.89 17.20
N ASP A 284 8.77 1.97 16.25
CA ASP A 284 9.09 0.56 16.46
C ASP A 284 10.58 0.34 16.74
N GLN A 285 10.88 -0.55 17.68
CA GLN A 285 12.24 -1.02 17.96
C GLN A 285 12.62 -2.09 16.94
N VAL A 286 13.70 -1.84 16.20
CA VAL A 286 14.19 -2.74 15.16
C VAL A 286 15.60 -3.18 15.50
N LEU A 287 15.81 -4.50 15.60
CA LEU A 287 17.13 -5.05 15.96
C LEU A 287 18.08 -5.09 14.76
N ILE A 288 17.56 -5.53 13.60
CA ILE A 288 18.40 -5.81 12.40
C ILE A 288 17.81 -5.17 11.14
N ARG A 289 16.48 -5.02 11.07
CA ARG A 289 15.79 -4.67 9.83
C ARG A 289 14.58 -3.80 10.07
N THR A 290 14.53 -2.68 9.36
CA THR A 290 13.41 -1.73 9.38
C THR A 290 12.28 -2.27 8.50
N LYS A 291 11.17 -2.70 9.11
CA LYS A 291 10.05 -3.31 8.38
C LYS A 291 9.20 -2.30 7.61
N HIS A 292 9.17 -1.05 8.06
CA HIS A 292 8.39 0.04 7.49
C HIS A 292 9.08 1.37 7.77
N ILE A 293 8.73 2.42 7.03
CA ILE A 293 9.25 3.77 7.30
C ILE A 293 8.92 4.17 8.75
N PRO A 294 9.89 4.63 9.57
CA PRO A 294 9.62 5.09 10.94
C PRO A 294 8.50 6.14 10.99
N PHE A 295 7.57 6.00 11.92
CA PHE A 295 6.41 6.89 12.04
C PHE A 295 6.81 8.35 12.26
N SER A 296 7.91 8.61 12.97
CA SER A 296 8.43 9.97 13.15
C SER A 296 8.86 10.62 11.82
N LEU A 297 9.40 9.83 10.88
CA LEU A 297 9.80 10.32 9.57
C LEU A 297 8.58 10.60 8.69
N ARG A 298 7.55 9.74 8.74
CA ARG A 298 6.28 9.97 8.03
C ARG A 298 5.57 11.22 8.55
N ARG A 299 5.53 11.42 9.87
CA ARG A 299 5.04 12.65 10.50
C ARG A 299 5.80 13.88 10.00
N ALA A 300 7.14 13.81 9.95
CA ALA A 300 7.96 14.92 9.47
C ALA A 300 7.65 15.28 8.00
N TYR A 301 7.51 14.27 7.13
CA TYR A 301 7.11 14.47 5.74
C TYR A 301 5.75 15.18 5.62
N LEU A 302 4.74 14.72 6.37
CA LEU A 302 3.40 15.32 6.33
C LEU A 302 3.38 16.74 6.88
N LYS A 303 4.18 17.02 7.92
CA LYS A 303 4.36 18.38 8.43
C LYS A 303 4.87 19.33 7.34
N THR A 304 5.90 18.92 6.59
CA THR A 304 6.40 19.69 5.44
C THR A 304 5.32 19.88 4.39
N ARG A 305 4.53 18.85 4.08
CA ARG A 305 3.45 18.95 3.10
C ARG A 305 2.35 19.94 3.51
N VAL A 306 1.97 19.97 4.79
CA VAL A 306 1.03 20.96 5.33
C VAL A 306 1.57 22.39 5.20
N GLU A 307 2.86 22.59 5.49
CA GLU A 307 3.50 23.90 5.34
C GLU A 307 3.53 24.37 3.86
N GLU A 308 3.72 23.45 2.91
CA GLU A 308 3.62 23.75 1.48
C GLU A 308 2.22 24.22 1.06
N TYR A 309 1.17 23.55 1.54
CA TYR A 309 -0.21 23.97 1.28
C TYR A 309 -0.49 25.37 1.83
N ARG A 310 -0.08 25.66 3.07
CA ARG A 310 -0.27 26.98 3.68
C ARG A 310 0.42 28.10 2.89
N LYS A 311 1.66 27.87 2.45
CA LYS A 311 2.40 28.84 1.61
C LYS A 311 1.74 29.06 0.26
N SER A 312 1.18 28.00 -0.36
CA SER A 312 0.47 28.13 -1.64
C SER A 312 -0.80 28.96 -1.53
N THR A 313 -1.50 28.88 -0.40
CA THR A 313 -2.70 29.67 -0.10
C THR A 313 -2.36 31.14 0.16
N GLU A 314 -1.25 31.43 0.84
CA GLU A 314 -0.78 32.80 1.12
C GLU A 314 -0.20 33.49 -0.13
N GLY A 315 0.29 32.73 -1.11
CA GLY A 315 0.91 33.24 -2.35
C GLY A 315 -0.06 33.63 -3.46
N THR A 316 -1.38 33.46 -3.28
CA THR A 316 -2.40 33.86 -4.27
C THR A 316 -3.03 35.19 -3.83
N PRO A 317 -2.57 36.36 -4.33
CA PRO A 317 -3.27 37.61 -4.08
C PRO A 317 -4.66 37.54 -4.73
N SER A 318 -5.69 37.79 -3.91
CA SER A 318 -7.06 38.02 -4.37
C SER A 318 -7.06 39.15 -5.40
N VAL A 319 -7.20 38.80 -6.68
CA VAL A 319 -7.56 39.76 -7.71
C VAL A 319 -9.01 40.17 -7.40
N ILE A 320 -9.14 41.30 -6.72
CA ILE A 320 -10.40 42.04 -6.64
C ILE A 320 -10.69 42.45 -8.07
N VAL A 321 -11.69 41.82 -8.68
CA VAL A 321 -12.30 42.31 -9.91
C VAL A 321 -13.14 43.53 -9.51
N GLU A 322 -12.51 44.70 -9.51
CA GLU A 322 -13.25 45.97 -9.52
C GLU A 322 -13.93 46.10 -10.88
N SER A 323 -15.26 46.01 -10.87
CA SER A 323 -16.11 46.36 -11.99
C SER A 323 -16.11 47.88 -12.15
N GLU A 324 -15.30 48.42 -13.07
CA GLU A 324 -15.47 49.78 -13.53
C GLU A 324 -16.66 49.86 -14.49
N THR A 325 -17.78 50.38 -13.98
CA THR A 325 -18.84 50.96 -14.80
C THR A 325 -18.43 52.38 -15.19
N GLU A 326 -17.86 52.57 -16.37
CA GLU A 326 -17.75 53.89 -16.99
C GLU A 326 -18.98 54.17 -17.86
N SER A 327 -19.81 55.08 -17.38
CA SER A 327 -20.78 55.82 -18.17
C SER A 327 -20.08 56.93 -18.94
N CYS A 328 -20.31 57.05 -20.24
CA CYS A 328 -20.04 58.29 -20.96
C CYS A 328 -21.17 58.57 -21.95
N SER A 329 -21.85 59.70 -21.73
CA SER A 329 -22.94 60.24 -22.54
C SER A 329 -22.42 61.34 -23.48
N SER A 330 -23.06 61.42 -24.66
CA SER A 330 -23.20 62.60 -25.57
C SER A 330 -21.91 63.13 -26.24
N ASP A 331 -21.86 63.61 -27.49
CA ASP A 331 -22.87 63.90 -28.52
C ASP A 331 -22.17 64.17 -29.88
N THR A 332 -22.88 63.88 -30.99
CA THR A 332 -22.82 64.44 -32.37
C THR A 332 -21.52 64.66 -33.18
N ARG A 333 -21.42 64.03 -34.38
CA ARG A 333 -21.49 64.68 -35.72
C ARG A 333 -21.30 63.73 -36.93
N GLN A 334 -22.30 63.78 -37.83
CA GLN A 334 -22.42 63.62 -39.30
C GLN A 334 -21.30 63.15 -40.26
N GLU A 335 -21.80 62.59 -41.39
CA GLU A 335 -21.24 62.33 -42.77
C GLU A 335 -20.66 60.91 -43.02
N GLU A 336 -21.35 60.05 -43.80
CA GLU A 336 -21.20 59.79 -45.27
C GLU A 336 -19.82 59.14 -45.58
N GLU A 337 -19.63 57.99 -46.25
CA GLU A 337 -20.24 57.38 -47.43
C GLU A 337 -19.68 55.93 -47.61
N ASP A 338 -20.51 55.05 -48.17
CA ASP A 338 -20.25 54.04 -49.21
C ASP A 338 -19.24 52.84 -49.17
N CYS A 339 -19.80 51.75 -49.73
CA CYS A 339 -19.22 50.68 -50.54
C CYS A 339 -18.41 49.55 -49.85
N CYS A 340 -18.44 48.28 -50.26
CA CYS A 340 -19.28 47.42 -51.09
C CYS A 340 -18.55 46.06 -51.15
N CYS A 341 -19.27 44.96 -51.38
CA CYS A 341 -18.81 43.64 -51.86
C CYS A 341 -17.99 42.74 -50.89
N LYS A 342 -18.56 41.61 -50.44
CA LYS A 342 -18.65 40.29 -51.14
C LYS A 342 -17.29 39.71 -51.54
N LYS A 343 -16.95 38.53 -50.99
CA LYS A 343 -16.97 37.27 -51.75
C LYS A 343 -16.74 36.03 -50.86
N ASP A 344 -17.65 35.08 -51.07
CA ASP A 344 -17.63 33.68 -50.67
C ASP A 344 -16.64 32.81 -51.47
N THR A 345 -16.63 31.52 -51.13
CA THR A 345 -16.21 30.29 -51.88
C THR A 345 -14.72 29.92 -51.78
N GLN A 346 -14.26 28.67 -51.58
CA GLN A 346 -14.68 27.28 -51.90
C GLN A 346 -14.00 26.33 -50.87
N THR A 347 -14.60 25.27 -50.28
CA THR A 347 -14.99 23.93 -50.80
C THR A 347 -13.90 23.14 -51.53
N GLN A 348 -13.46 22.01 -50.96
CA GLN A 348 -13.19 20.77 -51.73
C GLN A 348 -13.18 19.52 -50.83
N ASP A 349 -14.08 18.60 -51.18
CA ASP A 349 -14.19 17.19 -50.75
C ASP A 349 -13.06 16.31 -51.31
N THR A 350 -12.77 15.17 -50.68
CA THR A 350 -12.72 13.87 -51.39
C THR A 350 -12.91 12.69 -50.40
N GLN A 351 -13.91 11.86 -50.68
CA GLN A 351 -14.19 10.54 -50.09
C GLN A 351 -13.33 9.43 -50.73
N ALA A 352 -13.10 8.33 -50.02
CA ALA A 352 -13.00 7.00 -50.66
C ALA A 352 -13.48 5.89 -49.72
N GLN A 353 -14.54 5.23 -50.16
CA GLN A 353 -15.24 4.10 -49.58
C GLN A 353 -14.93 2.90 -50.50
N SER A 354 -14.67 1.70 -49.97
CA SER A 354 -14.65 0.48 -50.80
C SER A 354 -15.33 -0.69 -50.09
N CYS A 355 -16.14 -1.38 -50.89
CA CYS A 355 -17.13 -2.37 -50.51
C CYS A 355 -16.59 -3.81 -50.54
N LEU A 356 -17.31 -4.68 -49.83
CA LEU A 356 -17.32 -6.14 -49.90
C LEU A 356 -17.57 -6.67 -51.33
N PRO A 357 -17.32 -7.98 -51.55
CA PRO A 357 -18.48 -8.87 -51.71
C PRO A 357 -18.37 -10.21 -50.97
N ALA A 358 -19.52 -10.87 -50.84
CA ALA A 358 -19.73 -12.20 -50.27
C ALA A 358 -19.88 -13.29 -51.35
N THR A 359 -20.01 -14.52 -50.85
CA THR A 359 -20.44 -15.81 -51.46
C THR A 359 -19.41 -16.65 -52.22
N GLU A 360 -19.11 -17.85 -51.70
CA GLU A 360 -19.53 -19.12 -52.33
C GLU A 360 -19.45 -20.31 -51.34
N GLN A 361 -20.50 -21.14 -51.31
CA GLN A 361 -20.59 -22.44 -50.63
C GLN A 361 -19.99 -23.54 -51.53
N VAL A 362 -19.22 -24.49 -50.99
CA VAL A 362 -19.15 -25.86 -51.54
C VAL A 362 -18.94 -26.89 -50.42
N ASN A 363 -19.76 -27.93 -50.46
CA ASN A 363 -19.77 -29.15 -49.64
C ASN A 363 -18.48 -29.98 -49.74
N ALA A 364 -18.06 -30.59 -48.63
CA ALA A 364 -17.70 -32.01 -48.47
C ALA A 364 -17.40 -32.32 -47.00
#